data_AF-A0A069D2K6-F1
#
_entry.id   AF-A0A069D2K6-F1
#
_cell.length_a   1.000
_cell.length_b   1.000
_cell.length_c   1.000
_cell.angle_alpha   90.00
_cell.angle_beta   90.00
_cell.angle_gamma   90.00
#
_symmetry.space_group_name_H-M   'P 1'
#
loop_
_entity.id
_entity.type
_entity.pdbx_description
1 polymer ?
#
loop_
_entity_poly.entity_id
_entity_poly.type
_entity_poly.pdbx_seq_one_letter_code
_entity_poly.pdbx_strand_id
1 'polypeptide(L)'
;MNADVLEKLKILAESAKYDVSCSSSGTVRSNQKGALGNTVGGWGICHSFAEDGRCISLLKIMLTNHCIYDCAYCINRRSNDLRRATFSVTELVELTMEFYRRNYIEGLFLSSGVVRNPDYTMERLVRVAKDLRQVHRFNGYIHLKSIPGASRELVNEAGLYADRLSVNIEIPNEESLKHLAPEKDFKSVFQPMKYIQQGVLESSEERKKYRYAPRFAPAGQSTQMIVGATPETDKDILRLSSVLYQRPTMKRVYYSGYVSVNTYDKRLPALKQPPLVRENRLYQADWLLRFYQFKVDEIVNDAYPDLDLEVDPKLSWALRHPEQFPVDVNKADYELLLRVPGIGVKSAKLIITSRRYGKLGSYQLKKIGIVMKKAQYFITCNELTVRTVNEMTPQTVRKLLVPSGKKNLDDRQLLLNFVDE
;
A
#
# COMPACT_ATOMS: atom_id res chain seq x y z
N MET A 1 -26.49 -8.39 -17.55
CA MET A 1 -26.27 -8.89 -16.18
C MET A 1 -27.60 -9.17 -15.51
N ASN A 2 -27.69 -10.31 -14.82
CA ASN A 2 -28.80 -10.65 -13.93
C ASN A 2 -28.91 -9.60 -12.80
N ALA A 3 -30.14 -9.21 -12.43
CA ALA A 3 -30.39 -8.23 -11.37
C ALA A 3 -29.79 -8.65 -10.02
N ASP A 4 -29.82 -9.95 -9.70
CA ASP A 4 -29.22 -10.51 -8.49
C ASP A 4 -27.68 -10.35 -8.46
N VAL A 5 -27.02 -10.61 -9.58
CA VAL A 5 -25.55 -10.43 -9.72
C VAL A 5 -25.15 -8.98 -9.54
N LEU A 6 -25.95 -8.04 -10.07
CA LEU A 6 -25.72 -6.60 -9.90
C LEU A 6 -25.87 -6.16 -8.44
N GLU A 7 -26.82 -6.73 -7.70
CA GLU A 7 -27.00 -6.44 -6.28
C GLU A 7 -25.84 -7.01 -5.45
N LYS A 8 -25.45 -8.26 -5.68
CA LYS A 8 -24.25 -8.87 -5.07
C LYS A 8 -23.00 -8.04 -5.35
N LEU A 9 -22.83 -7.55 -6.58
CA LEU A 9 -21.69 -6.70 -6.96
C LEU A 9 -21.63 -5.44 -6.11
N LYS A 10 -22.74 -4.73 -5.94
CA LYS A 10 -22.77 -3.51 -5.11
C LYS A 10 -22.37 -3.80 -3.66
N ILE A 11 -22.95 -4.84 -3.06
CA ILE A 11 -22.67 -5.22 -1.66
C ILE A 11 -21.20 -5.62 -1.48
N LEU A 12 -20.68 -6.44 -2.38
CA LEU A 12 -19.35 -7.03 -2.25
C LEU A 12 -18.23 -6.08 -2.68
N ALA A 13 -18.50 -5.16 -3.62
CA ALA A 13 -17.56 -4.10 -3.99
C ALA A 13 -17.41 -3.10 -2.84
N GLU A 14 -18.53 -2.73 -2.19
CA GLU A 14 -18.51 -1.87 -1.01
C GLU A 14 -17.75 -2.52 0.15
N SER A 15 -17.95 -3.82 0.36
CA SER A 15 -17.23 -4.59 1.38
C SER A 15 -15.72 -4.66 1.09
N ALA A 16 -15.32 -4.70 -0.19
CA ALA A 16 -13.93 -4.76 -0.59
C ALA A 16 -13.18 -3.43 -0.35
N LYS A 17 -13.85 -2.30 -0.13
CA LYS A 17 -13.20 -0.97 -0.10
C LYS A 17 -12.08 -0.85 0.94
N TYR A 18 -12.16 -1.60 2.04
CA TYR A 18 -11.18 -1.60 3.14
C TYR A 18 -9.85 -2.31 2.82
N ASP A 19 -9.76 -3.05 1.71
CA ASP A 19 -8.49 -3.63 1.24
C ASP A 19 -7.63 -2.57 0.53
N VAL A 20 -6.57 -2.07 1.16
CA VAL A 20 -5.68 -1.07 0.56
C VAL A 20 -4.65 -1.77 -0.31
N SER A 21 -5.01 -2.07 -1.55
CA SER A 21 -4.11 -2.64 -2.57
C SER A 21 -3.99 -1.78 -3.84
N CYS A 22 -4.94 -0.87 -4.03
CA CYS A 22 -5.11 -0.04 -5.22
C CYS A 22 -5.83 1.29 -4.88
N SER A 23 -5.70 2.28 -5.76
CA SER A 23 -6.31 3.61 -5.61
C SER A 23 -7.68 3.66 -6.27
N SER A 24 -8.68 4.22 -5.59
CA SER A 24 -10.01 4.52 -6.15
C SER A 24 -10.15 6.02 -6.42
N SER A 25 -10.83 6.41 -7.50
CA SER A 25 -10.99 7.82 -7.91
C SER A 25 -11.93 8.64 -7.01
N GLY A 26 -12.65 8.01 -6.07
CA GLY A 26 -13.45 8.66 -5.03
C GLY A 26 -14.60 9.58 -5.51
N THR A 27 -14.80 9.73 -6.81
CA THR A 27 -15.67 10.76 -7.41
C THR A 27 -16.91 10.14 -8.03
N VAL A 28 -18.08 10.64 -7.63
CA VAL A 28 -19.38 10.22 -8.16
C VAL A 28 -20.07 11.44 -8.76
N ARG A 29 -20.44 11.35 -10.04
CA ARG A 29 -21.15 12.39 -10.78
C ARG A 29 -22.24 11.72 -11.57
N SER A 30 -23.49 12.13 -11.33
CA SER A 30 -24.62 11.69 -12.12
C SER A 30 -24.51 12.20 -13.56
N ASN A 31 -25.13 11.47 -14.48
CA ASN A 31 -25.31 11.95 -15.84
C ASN A 31 -26.31 13.12 -15.80
N GLN A 32 -26.02 14.20 -16.52
CA GLN A 32 -26.92 15.34 -16.68
C GLN A 32 -27.46 15.36 -18.12
N LYS A 33 -28.75 15.64 -18.29
CA LYS A 33 -29.38 15.70 -19.61
C LYS A 33 -28.67 16.74 -20.48
N GLY A 34 -28.15 16.33 -21.64
CA GLY A 34 -27.35 17.17 -22.54
C GLY A 34 -25.85 17.17 -22.28
N ALA A 35 -25.37 16.49 -21.23
CA ALA A 35 -23.96 16.28 -20.94
C ALA A 35 -23.52 14.84 -21.25
N LEU A 36 -22.23 14.64 -21.50
CA LEU A 36 -21.67 13.32 -21.80
C LEU A 36 -21.19 12.63 -20.52
N GLY A 37 -21.68 11.40 -20.32
CA GLY A 37 -21.13 10.45 -19.36
C GLY A 37 -21.51 10.71 -17.89
N ASN A 38 -20.90 9.91 -17.02
CA ASN A 38 -21.04 9.96 -15.57
C ASN A 38 -19.77 9.37 -14.92
N THR A 39 -19.53 9.69 -13.66
CA THR A 39 -18.57 8.90 -12.84
C THR A 39 -19.38 8.07 -11.86
N VAL A 40 -19.27 6.76 -11.95
CA VAL A 40 -20.05 5.86 -11.11
C VAL A 40 -19.13 5.20 -10.08
N GLY A 41 -19.35 5.52 -8.81
CA GLY A 41 -18.71 4.86 -7.68
C GLY A 41 -19.38 3.52 -7.35
N GLY A 42 -18.70 2.68 -6.57
CA GLY A 42 -19.31 1.48 -5.97
C GLY A 42 -19.36 0.23 -6.86
N TRP A 43 -18.74 0.25 -8.05
CA TRP A 43 -18.69 -0.93 -8.94
C TRP A 43 -17.42 -1.77 -8.79
N GLY A 44 -16.61 -1.49 -7.77
CA GLY A 44 -15.41 -2.26 -7.48
C GLY A 44 -14.25 -2.01 -8.45
N ILE A 45 -14.28 -1.00 -9.32
CA ILE A 45 -13.13 -0.69 -10.17
C ILE A 45 -12.11 0.14 -9.37
N CYS A 46 -10.87 -0.34 -9.31
CA CYS A 46 -9.75 0.41 -8.75
C CYS A 46 -8.54 0.42 -9.69
N HIS A 47 -7.57 1.28 -9.42
CA HIS A 47 -6.38 1.45 -10.23
C HIS A 47 -5.13 1.01 -9.46
N SER A 48 -4.35 0.14 -10.07
CA SER A 48 -3.04 -0.30 -9.55
C SER A 48 -1.94 0.07 -10.55
N PHE A 49 -0.69 -0.06 -10.13
CA PHE A 49 0.45 0.18 -11.00
C PHE A 49 1.20 -1.13 -11.24
N ALA A 50 1.37 -1.47 -12.52
CA ALA A 50 2.23 -2.58 -12.93
C ALA A 50 3.71 -2.25 -12.67
N GLU A 51 4.58 -3.27 -12.76
CA GLU A 51 6.03 -3.09 -12.51
C GLU A 51 6.70 -2.11 -13.49
N ASP A 52 6.12 -1.92 -14.68
CA ASP A 52 6.57 -0.95 -15.69
C ASP A 52 6.06 0.48 -15.44
N GLY A 53 5.29 0.70 -14.36
CA GLY A 53 4.73 2.00 -14.00
C GLY A 53 3.42 2.35 -14.72
N ARG A 54 2.88 1.46 -15.57
CA ARG A 54 1.55 1.66 -16.15
C ARG A 54 0.46 1.54 -15.10
N CYS A 55 -0.52 2.43 -15.18
CA CYS A 55 -1.75 2.34 -14.42
C CYS A 55 -2.66 1.30 -15.08
N ILE A 56 -3.13 0.32 -14.30
CA ILE A 56 -4.05 -0.72 -14.75
C ILE A 56 -5.34 -0.68 -13.95
N SER A 57 -6.48 -0.91 -14.61
CA SER A 57 -7.77 -1.03 -13.92
C SER A 57 -8.06 -2.46 -13.48
N LEU A 58 -8.50 -2.65 -12.24
CA LEU A 58 -8.81 -3.96 -11.66
C LEU A 58 -10.25 -3.98 -11.17
N LEU A 59 -10.95 -5.10 -11.37
CA LEU A 59 -12.16 -5.42 -10.62
C LEU A 59 -11.73 -5.88 -9.22
N LYS A 60 -11.89 -5.02 -8.23
CA LYS A 60 -11.68 -5.27 -6.81
C LYS A 60 -13.00 -5.70 -6.17
N ILE A 61 -13.08 -6.97 -5.81
CA ILE A 61 -14.33 -7.58 -5.37
C ILE A 61 -14.08 -8.66 -4.32
N MET A 62 -15.06 -8.85 -3.43
CA MET A 62 -15.07 -10.00 -2.51
C MET A 62 -15.90 -11.14 -3.10
N LEU A 63 -15.47 -12.38 -2.91
CA LEU A 63 -16.30 -13.56 -3.18
C LEU A 63 -17.55 -13.56 -2.28
N THR A 64 -17.38 -13.18 -1.01
CA THR A 64 -18.45 -13.07 -0.02
C THR A 64 -18.04 -12.11 1.09
N ASN A 65 -19.02 -11.43 1.69
CA ASN A 65 -18.85 -10.67 2.92
C ASN A 65 -19.35 -11.43 4.15
N HIS A 66 -19.78 -12.69 4.02
CA HIS A 66 -19.96 -13.57 5.17
C HIS A 66 -18.59 -13.94 5.76
N CYS A 67 -18.49 -13.85 7.08
CA CYS A 67 -17.28 -14.22 7.80
C CYS A 67 -17.64 -14.92 9.11
N ILE A 68 -16.95 -16.01 9.43
CA ILE A 68 -17.07 -16.72 10.72
C ILE A 68 -16.27 -16.04 11.85
N TYR A 69 -15.36 -15.11 11.52
CA TYR A 69 -14.50 -14.43 12.48
C TYR A 69 -15.11 -13.14 12.99
N ASP A 70 -14.73 -12.76 14.21
CA ASP A 70 -15.25 -11.58 14.89
C ASP A 70 -14.22 -10.46 15.10
N CYS A 71 -13.39 -10.22 14.09
CA CYS A 71 -12.33 -9.20 14.15
C CYS A 71 -12.92 -7.81 14.46
N ALA A 72 -12.49 -7.21 15.57
CA ALA A 72 -12.99 -5.95 16.09
C ALA A 72 -12.97 -4.82 15.04
N TYR A 73 -11.93 -4.78 14.21
CA TYR A 73 -11.69 -3.72 13.23
C TYR A 73 -12.42 -3.92 11.90
N CYS A 74 -13.14 -5.03 11.73
CA CYS A 74 -13.73 -5.42 10.45
C CYS A 74 -15.24 -5.19 10.43
N ILE A 75 -15.73 -4.50 9.39
CA ILE A 75 -17.18 -4.33 9.20
C ILE A 75 -17.86 -5.67 8.89
N ASN A 76 -17.15 -6.61 8.27
CA ASN A 76 -17.70 -7.92 7.85
C ASN A 76 -17.65 -8.97 8.95
N ARG A 77 -17.29 -8.59 10.19
CA ARG A 77 -17.25 -9.52 11.33
C ARG A 77 -18.60 -10.18 11.57
N ARG A 78 -18.62 -11.40 12.11
CA ARG A 78 -19.86 -12.17 12.27
C ARG A 78 -20.93 -11.45 13.11
N SER A 79 -20.53 -10.66 14.10
CA SER A 79 -21.46 -10.00 15.02
C SER A 79 -22.17 -8.78 14.42
N ASN A 80 -21.74 -8.29 13.25
CA ASN A 80 -22.38 -7.16 12.60
C ASN A 80 -23.60 -7.63 11.80
N ASP A 81 -24.73 -6.98 12.04
CA ASP A 81 -25.92 -7.11 11.22
C ASP A 81 -25.83 -6.18 10.01
N LEU A 82 -25.58 -6.77 8.84
CA LEU A 82 -25.48 -6.07 7.56
C LEU A 82 -25.95 -6.98 6.43
N ARG A 83 -26.31 -6.38 5.30
CA ARG A 83 -26.71 -7.14 4.11
C ARG A 83 -25.56 -8.02 3.63
N ARG A 84 -25.79 -9.34 3.59
CA ARG A 84 -24.76 -10.29 3.20
C ARG A 84 -25.03 -10.93 1.84
N ALA A 85 -23.95 -11.16 1.10
CA ALA A 85 -23.97 -11.69 -0.25
C ALA A 85 -22.82 -12.67 -0.44
N THR A 86 -23.02 -13.64 -1.33
CA THR A 86 -22.00 -14.60 -1.76
C THR A 86 -22.18 -14.87 -3.23
N PHE A 87 -21.12 -14.68 -4.01
CA PHE A 87 -21.08 -15.13 -5.40
C PHE A 87 -20.83 -16.64 -5.47
N SER A 88 -21.50 -17.33 -6.39
CA SER A 88 -20.99 -18.61 -6.89
C SER A 88 -19.69 -18.37 -7.68
N VAL A 89 -18.89 -19.42 -7.87
CA VAL A 89 -17.67 -19.34 -8.70
C VAL A 89 -18.03 -18.87 -10.11
N THR A 90 -19.05 -19.49 -10.73
CA THR A 90 -19.50 -19.16 -12.08
C THR A 90 -19.96 -17.72 -12.21
N GLU A 91 -20.75 -17.21 -11.25
CA GLU A 91 -21.22 -15.81 -11.27
C GLU A 91 -20.04 -14.83 -11.31
N LEU A 92 -19.02 -15.06 -10.47
CA LEU A 92 -17.88 -14.16 -10.38
C LEU A 92 -16.95 -14.25 -11.59
N VAL A 93 -16.76 -15.46 -12.14
CA VAL A 93 -15.98 -15.69 -13.37
C VAL A 93 -16.63 -14.98 -14.55
N GLU A 94 -17.94 -15.18 -14.76
CA GLU A 94 -18.67 -14.52 -15.84
C GLU A 94 -18.69 -13.01 -15.67
N LEU A 95 -18.91 -12.51 -14.45
CA LEU A 95 -18.85 -11.07 -14.16
C LEU A 95 -17.47 -10.48 -14.52
N THR A 96 -16.39 -11.16 -14.14
CA THR A 96 -15.03 -10.73 -14.46
C THR A 96 -14.82 -10.70 -15.97
N MET A 97 -15.24 -11.75 -16.69
CA MET A 97 -15.14 -11.82 -18.14
C MET A 97 -15.98 -10.75 -18.84
N GLU A 98 -17.15 -10.40 -18.30
CA GLU A 98 -18.01 -9.35 -18.80
C GLU A 98 -17.40 -7.95 -18.70
N PHE A 99 -16.71 -7.65 -17.60
CA PHE A 99 -15.96 -6.39 -17.46
C PHE A 99 -14.72 -6.36 -18.37
N TYR A 100 -14.02 -7.49 -18.47
CA TYR A 100 -12.81 -7.62 -19.28
C TYR A 100 -13.09 -7.46 -20.78
N ARG A 101 -14.09 -8.17 -21.32
CA ARG A 101 -14.48 -8.09 -22.74
C ARG A 101 -14.94 -6.69 -23.17
N ARG A 102 -15.40 -5.87 -22.21
CA ARG A 102 -15.82 -4.47 -22.42
C ARG A 102 -14.70 -3.46 -22.18
N ASN A 103 -13.47 -3.91 -21.92
CA ASN A 103 -12.30 -3.08 -21.61
C ASN A 103 -12.49 -2.17 -20.38
N TYR A 104 -13.32 -2.56 -19.41
CA TYR A 104 -13.46 -1.83 -18.15
C TYR A 104 -12.33 -2.17 -17.17
N ILE A 105 -11.78 -3.37 -17.28
CA ILE A 105 -10.70 -3.87 -16.41
C ILE A 105 -9.62 -4.53 -17.25
N GLU A 106 -8.40 -4.49 -16.74
CA GLU A 106 -7.24 -5.28 -17.18
C GLU A 106 -6.96 -6.47 -16.25
N GLY A 107 -7.66 -6.56 -15.11
CA GLY A 107 -7.43 -7.61 -14.13
C GLY A 107 -8.47 -7.71 -13.01
N LEU A 108 -8.26 -8.66 -12.12
CA LEU A 108 -9.08 -9.00 -10.97
C LEU A 108 -8.24 -8.89 -9.69
N PHE A 109 -8.75 -8.17 -8.69
CA PHE A 109 -8.31 -8.26 -7.30
C PHE A 109 -9.42 -8.96 -6.51
N LEU A 110 -9.16 -10.17 -6.03
CA LEU A 110 -10.15 -11.01 -5.39
C LEU A 110 -9.78 -11.31 -3.94
N SER A 111 -10.67 -10.94 -3.03
CA SER A 111 -10.61 -11.26 -1.60
C SER A 111 -11.91 -11.94 -1.13
N SER A 112 -12.02 -12.26 0.17
CA SER A 112 -13.21 -12.91 0.71
C SER A 112 -13.25 -12.78 2.23
N GLY A 113 -14.46 -12.78 2.80
CA GLY A 113 -14.68 -13.25 4.17
C GLY A 113 -14.51 -14.77 4.26
N VAL A 114 -14.39 -15.30 5.48
CA VAL A 114 -14.17 -16.75 5.70
C VAL A 114 -15.50 -17.43 5.97
N VAL A 115 -15.89 -18.35 5.09
CA VAL A 115 -17.12 -19.14 5.24
C VAL A 115 -16.75 -20.58 5.58
N ARG A 116 -17.40 -21.16 6.58
CA ARG A 116 -17.15 -22.50 7.15
C ARG A 116 -15.75 -22.67 7.77
N ASN A 117 -14.70 -22.57 6.96
CA ASN A 117 -13.31 -22.63 7.37
C ASN A 117 -12.39 -22.00 6.29
N PRO A 118 -11.09 -21.76 6.60
CA PRO A 118 -10.14 -21.19 5.63
C PRO A 118 -10.04 -21.96 4.31
N ASP A 119 -9.95 -23.28 4.35
CA ASP A 119 -9.76 -24.12 3.16
C ASP A 119 -10.96 -24.08 2.22
N TYR A 120 -12.18 -24.21 2.75
CA TYR A 120 -13.40 -24.13 1.96
C TYR A 120 -13.51 -22.79 1.20
N THR A 121 -13.09 -21.70 1.83
CA THR A 121 -13.08 -20.39 1.19
C THR A 121 -11.97 -20.31 0.15
N MET A 122 -10.76 -20.77 0.49
CA MET A 122 -9.59 -20.72 -0.39
C MET A 122 -9.80 -21.58 -1.64
N GLU A 123 -10.40 -22.76 -1.53
CA GLU A 123 -10.75 -23.63 -2.65
C GLU A 123 -11.61 -22.89 -3.70
N ARG A 124 -12.61 -22.12 -3.25
CA ARG A 124 -13.46 -21.33 -4.15
C ARG A 124 -12.70 -20.19 -4.82
N LEU A 125 -11.82 -19.52 -4.07
CA LEU A 125 -10.94 -18.48 -4.61
C LEU A 125 -10.01 -19.03 -5.69
N VAL A 126 -9.39 -20.18 -5.43
CA VAL A 126 -8.55 -20.92 -6.38
C VAL A 126 -9.35 -21.31 -7.61
N ARG A 127 -10.56 -21.83 -7.41
CA ARG A 127 -11.44 -22.25 -8.51
C ARG A 127 -11.77 -21.10 -9.46
N VAL A 128 -12.06 -19.91 -8.95
CA VAL A 128 -12.28 -18.71 -9.78
C VAL A 128 -11.04 -18.41 -10.64
N ALA A 129 -9.85 -18.37 -10.05
CA ALA A 129 -8.62 -18.11 -10.78
C ALA A 129 -8.33 -19.21 -11.83
N LYS A 130 -8.53 -20.47 -11.47
CA LYS A 130 -8.34 -21.63 -12.34
C LYS A 130 -9.29 -21.63 -13.52
N ASP A 131 -10.58 -21.41 -13.30
CA ASP A 131 -11.58 -21.35 -14.37
C ASP A 131 -11.32 -20.16 -15.31
N LEU A 132 -10.95 -18.98 -14.77
CA LEU A 132 -10.52 -17.84 -15.58
C LEU A 132 -9.35 -18.20 -16.51
N ARG A 133 -8.31 -18.87 -15.99
CA ARG A 133 -7.12 -19.24 -16.77
C ARG A 133 -7.38 -20.38 -17.77
N GLN A 134 -8.00 -21.47 -17.32
CA GLN A 134 -8.08 -22.72 -18.08
C GLN A 134 -9.32 -22.78 -19.00
N VAL A 135 -10.46 -22.30 -18.54
CA VAL A 135 -11.72 -22.34 -19.30
C VAL A 135 -11.86 -21.10 -20.17
N HIS A 136 -11.73 -19.91 -19.56
CA HIS A 136 -12.00 -18.65 -20.26
C HIS A 136 -10.77 -18.03 -20.93
N ARG A 137 -9.58 -18.63 -20.76
CA ARG A 137 -8.30 -18.14 -21.30
C ARG A 137 -8.05 -16.66 -21.00
N PHE A 138 -8.46 -16.24 -19.80
CA PHE A 138 -8.28 -14.88 -19.31
C PHE A 138 -6.78 -14.60 -19.14
N ASN A 139 -6.28 -13.59 -19.86
CA ASN A 139 -4.87 -13.16 -19.80
C ASN A 139 -4.66 -11.90 -18.94
N GLY A 140 -5.73 -11.36 -18.36
CA GLY A 140 -5.63 -10.21 -17.47
C GLY A 140 -4.92 -10.54 -16.16
N TYR A 141 -4.56 -9.49 -15.43
CA TYR A 141 -3.86 -9.61 -14.15
C TYR A 141 -4.76 -10.22 -13.06
N ILE A 142 -4.25 -11.12 -12.22
CA ILE A 142 -4.99 -11.68 -11.07
C ILE A 142 -4.18 -11.49 -9.78
N HIS A 143 -4.73 -10.71 -8.86
CA HIS A 143 -4.27 -10.62 -7.48
C HIS A 143 -5.24 -11.36 -6.57
N LEU A 144 -4.79 -12.46 -5.98
CA LEU A 144 -5.59 -13.26 -5.04
C LEU A 144 -5.15 -13.03 -3.60
N LYS A 145 -6.11 -12.79 -2.72
CA LYS A 145 -5.87 -12.77 -1.27
C LYS A 145 -5.96 -14.19 -0.71
N SER A 146 -4.84 -14.72 -0.24
CA SER A 146 -4.81 -15.99 0.46
C SER A 146 -5.38 -15.84 1.87
N ILE A 147 -6.26 -16.77 2.24
CA ILE A 147 -6.94 -16.77 3.55
C ILE A 147 -5.96 -17.28 4.61
N PRO A 148 -5.75 -16.55 5.73
CA PRO A 148 -4.98 -17.05 6.85
C PRO A 148 -5.50 -18.41 7.35
N GLY A 149 -4.59 -19.37 7.54
CA GLY A 149 -4.92 -20.74 7.90
C GLY A 149 -5.24 -21.68 6.73
N ALA A 150 -5.15 -21.23 5.47
CA ALA A 150 -5.31 -22.10 4.32
C ALA A 150 -4.17 -23.13 4.17
N SER A 151 -4.51 -24.31 3.67
CA SER A 151 -3.60 -25.43 3.43
C SER A 151 -2.52 -25.12 2.40
N ARG A 152 -1.41 -25.86 2.46
CA ARG A 152 -0.28 -25.67 1.54
C ARG A 152 -0.71 -25.95 0.09
N GLU A 153 -1.54 -26.97 -0.09
CA GLU A 153 -2.02 -27.44 -1.39
C GLU A 153 -2.83 -26.34 -2.09
N LEU A 154 -3.76 -25.70 -1.38
CA LEU A 154 -4.58 -24.62 -1.92
C LEU A 154 -3.78 -23.34 -2.18
N VAL A 155 -2.83 -23.00 -1.31
CA VAL A 155 -1.93 -21.86 -1.53
C VAL A 155 -1.02 -22.09 -2.74
N ASN A 156 -0.55 -23.33 -2.92
CA ASN A 156 0.25 -23.70 -4.09
C ASN A 156 -0.57 -23.62 -5.37
N GLU A 157 -1.78 -24.17 -5.39
CA GLU A 157 -2.66 -24.10 -6.56
C GLU A 157 -3.01 -22.64 -6.91
N ALA A 158 -3.27 -21.80 -5.90
CA ALA A 158 -3.46 -20.36 -6.11
C ALA A 158 -2.27 -19.70 -6.80
N GLY A 159 -1.04 -20.05 -6.41
CA GLY A 159 0.17 -19.47 -6.97
C GLY A 159 0.40 -19.82 -8.44
N LEU A 160 -0.11 -20.95 -8.91
CA LEU A 160 -0.01 -21.35 -10.32
C LEU A 160 -0.94 -20.53 -11.24
N TYR A 161 -2.05 -20.02 -10.70
CA TYR A 161 -3.08 -19.33 -11.50
C TYR A 161 -3.12 -17.80 -11.28
N ALA A 162 -2.64 -17.32 -10.14
CA ALA A 162 -2.57 -15.89 -9.81
C ALA A 162 -1.23 -15.25 -10.23
N ASP A 163 -1.27 -13.97 -10.58
CA ASP A 163 -0.05 -13.18 -10.83
C ASP A 163 0.58 -12.70 -9.54
N ARG A 164 -0.24 -12.35 -8.55
CA ARG A 164 0.19 -11.90 -7.21
C ARG A 164 -0.64 -12.58 -6.13
N LEU A 165 0.03 -12.97 -5.05
CA LEU A 165 -0.62 -13.45 -3.84
C LEU A 165 -0.39 -12.48 -2.69
N SER A 166 -1.39 -12.31 -1.83
CA SER A 166 -1.22 -11.55 -0.57
C SER A 166 -1.87 -12.21 0.62
N VAL A 167 -1.26 -12.04 1.78
CA VAL A 167 -1.79 -12.45 3.08
C VAL A 167 -1.70 -11.25 3.99
N ASN A 168 -2.83 -10.82 4.57
CA ASN A 168 -2.82 -9.67 5.47
C ASN A 168 -2.36 -10.07 6.87
N ILE A 169 -1.42 -9.31 7.41
CA ILE A 169 -1.01 -9.39 8.81
C ILE A 169 -2.02 -8.63 9.69
N GLU A 170 -2.56 -7.53 9.18
CA GLU A 170 -3.51 -6.63 9.84
C GLU A 170 -2.89 -5.90 11.04
N ILE A 171 -2.40 -6.60 12.07
CA ILE A 171 -1.85 -5.99 13.29
C ILE A 171 -0.39 -6.45 13.46
N PRO A 172 0.58 -5.52 13.68
CA PRO A 172 2.01 -5.85 13.69
C PRO A 172 2.49 -6.59 14.95
N ASN A 173 1.66 -6.72 15.98
CA ASN A 173 1.94 -7.42 17.23
C ASN A 173 0.95 -8.58 17.44
N GLU A 174 1.44 -9.73 17.91
CA GLU A 174 0.63 -10.95 18.06
C GLU A 174 -0.39 -10.84 19.19
N GLU A 175 -0.02 -10.25 20.32
CA GLU A 175 -0.93 -10.06 21.46
C GLU A 175 -2.07 -9.11 21.09
N SER A 176 -1.74 -8.00 20.43
CA SER A 176 -2.73 -7.06 19.90
C SER A 176 -3.60 -7.70 18.82
N LEU A 177 -3.04 -8.52 17.92
CA LEU A 177 -3.82 -9.26 16.94
C LEU A 177 -4.81 -10.20 17.64
N LYS A 178 -4.34 -10.95 18.65
CA LYS A 178 -5.17 -11.90 19.38
C LYS A 178 -6.29 -11.20 20.16
N HIS A 179 -6.01 -10.03 20.71
CA HIS A 179 -7.00 -9.21 21.41
C HIS A 179 -8.11 -8.73 20.46
N LEU A 180 -7.75 -8.25 19.27
CA LEU A 180 -8.70 -7.71 18.29
C LEU A 180 -9.39 -8.77 17.43
N ALA A 181 -8.71 -9.88 17.14
CA ALA A 181 -9.18 -10.97 16.30
C ALA A 181 -8.81 -12.31 16.94
N PRO A 182 -9.57 -12.77 17.96
CA PRO A 182 -9.24 -13.98 18.74
C PRO A 182 -9.09 -15.26 17.92
N GLU A 183 -9.75 -15.34 16.76
CA GLU A 183 -9.67 -16.48 15.84
C GLU A 183 -8.43 -16.46 14.94
N LYS A 184 -7.57 -15.44 15.04
CA LYS A 184 -6.33 -15.31 14.28
C LYS A 184 -5.12 -15.39 15.21
N ASP A 185 -3.98 -15.77 14.62
CA ASP A 185 -2.67 -15.79 15.26
C ASP A 185 -1.58 -15.59 14.21
N PHE A 186 -0.33 -15.36 14.63
CA PHE A 186 0.75 -15.13 13.68
C PHE A 186 1.10 -16.39 12.89
N LYS A 187 0.96 -17.57 13.49
CA LYS A 187 1.25 -18.84 12.80
C LYS A 187 0.38 -19.00 11.55
N SER A 188 -0.93 -18.85 11.68
CA SER A 188 -1.92 -18.96 10.60
C SER A 188 -1.77 -17.88 9.53
N VAL A 189 -1.20 -16.72 9.87
CA VAL A 189 -0.88 -15.64 8.92
C VAL A 189 0.45 -15.92 8.19
N PHE A 190 1.53 -16.22 8.91
CA PHE A 190 2.86 -16.37 8.31
C PHE A 190 3.09 -17.71 7.59
N GLN A 191 2.34 -18.76 7.95
CA GLN A 191 2.48 -20.06 7.32
C GLN A 191 2.12 -20.03 5.82
N PRO A 192 0.96 -19.49 5.39
CA PRO A 192 0.68 -19.25 3.97
C PRO A 192 1.72 -18.35 3.29
N MET A 193 2.23 -17.32 3.98
CA MET A 193 3.29 -16.46 3.44
C MET A 193 4.56 -17.25 3.12
N LYS A 194 4.93 -18.22 3.97
CA LYS A 194 6.08 -19.11 3.74
C LYS A 194 5.85 -20.03 2.55
N TYR A 195 4.64 -20.56 2.38
CA TYR A 195 4.31 -21.40 1.22
C TYR A 195 4.43 -20.62 -0.09
N ILE A 196 3.91 -19.39 -0.12
CA ILE A 196 4.05 -18.49 -1.28
C ILE A 196 5.53 -18.24 -1.58
N GLN A 197 6.32 -17.95 -0.55
CA GLN A 197 7.75 -17.73 -0.69
C GLN A 197 8.45 -18.95 -1.31
N GLN A 198 8.17 -20.15 -0.80
CA GLN A 198 8.74 -21.39 -1.32
C GLN A 198 8.36 -21.62 -2.78
N GLY A 199 7.07 -21.50 -3.13
CA GLY A 199 6.61 -21.68 -4.51
C GLY A 199 7.23 -20.70 -5.51
N VAL A 200 7.41 -19.42 -5.13
CA VAL A 200 8.09 -18.44 -6.00
C VAL A 200 9.57 -18.80 -6.20
N LEU A 201 10.26 -19.24 -5.14
CA LEU A 201 11.67 -19.62 -5.23
C LEU A 201 11.87 -20.90 -6.05
N GLU A 202 11.04 -21.92 -5.82
CA GLU A 202 11.03 -23.18 -6.57
C GLU A 202 10.77 -22.92 -8.06
N SER A 203 9.71 -22.17 -8.39
CA SER A 203 9.39 -21.80 -9.78
C SER A 203 10.51 -21.00 -10.46
N SER A 204 11.17 -20.09 -9.71
CA SER A 204 12.31 -19.33 -10.24
C SER A 204 13.49 -20.23 -10.62
N GLU A 205 13.84 -21.19 -9.77
CA GLU A 205 14.92 -22.15 -10.05
C GLU A 205 14.57 -23.14 -11.16
N GLU A 206 13.33 -23.64 -11.18
CA GLU A 206 12.86 -24.51 -12.26
C GLU A 206 12.88 -23.79 -13.60
N ARG A 207 12.47 -22.52 -13.66
CA ARG A 207 12.46 -21.74 -14.90
C ARG A 207 13.85 -21.39 -15.42
N LYS A 208 14.88 -21.37 -14.58
CA LYS A 208 16.28 -21.28 -15.03
C LYS A 208 16.70 -22.53 -15.80
N LYS A 209 16.15 -23.70 -15.44
CA LYS A 209 16.47 -24.99 -16.08
C LYS A 209 15.53 -25.31 -17.25
N TYR A 210 14.23 -25.06 -17.09
CA TYR A 210 13.17 -25.44 -18.02
C TYR A 210 12.30 -24.23 -18.39
N ARG A 211 12.41 -23.75 -19.63
CA ARG A 211 11.66 -22.55 -20.09
C ARG A 211 10.13 -22.70 -20.02
N TYR A 212 9.64 -23.93 -20.15
CA TYR A 212 8.22 -24.28 -20.11
C TYR A 212 7.67 -24.49 -18.69
N ALA A 213 8.52 -24.46 -17.66
CA ALA A 213 8.05 -24.60 -16.28
C ALA A 213 7.03 -23.51 -15.94
N PRO A 214 5.93 -23.87 -15.24
CA PRO A 214 4.88 -22.92 -14.89
C PRO A 214 5.45 -21.79 -14.04
N ARG A 215 4.87 -20.60 -14.19
CA ARG A 215 5.16 -19.46 -13.31
C ARG A 215 4.35 -19.61 -12.04
N PHE A 216 4.94 -19.22 -10.92
CA PHE A 216 4.26 -19.14 -9.64
C PHE A 216 4.25 -17.69 -9.15
N ALA A 217 3.07 -17.08 -8.99
CA ALA A 217 2.88 -15.71 -8.53
C ALA A 217 3.97 -14.74 -9.03
N PRO A 218 4.14 -14.56 -10.35
CA PRO A 218 5.28 -13.85 -10.94
C PRO A 218 5.44 -12.39 -10.47
N ALA A 219 4.35 -11.73 -10.07
CA ALA A 219 4.38 -10.38 -9.50
C ALA A 219 4.67 -10.37 -7.98
N GLY A 220 5.03 -11.53 -7.42
CA GLY A 220 5.48 -11.74 -6.05
C GLY A 220 4.36 -11.69 -5.01
N GLN A 221 4.76 -11.35 -3.79
CA GLN A 221 3.91 -11.35 -2.62
C GLN A 221 3.71 -9.94 -2.08
N SER A 222 2.52 -9.67 -1.52
CA SER A 222 2.28 -8.48 -0.71
C SER A 222 1.54 -8.78 0.59
N THR A 223 1.51 -7.81 1.49
CA THR A 223 0.76 -7.87 2.75
C THR A 223 0.22 -6.49 3.12
N GLN A 224 -0.66 -6.42 4.12
CA GLN A 224 -1.24 -5.17 4.62
C GLN A 224 -1.23 -5.15 6.15
N MET A 225 -1.02 -3.97 6.71
CA MET A 225 -1.17 -3.65 8.12
C MET A 225 -2.11 -2.44 8.30
N ILE A 226 -2.86 -2.47 9.41
CA ILE A 226 -3.76 -1.42 9.86
C ILE A 226 -2.98 -0.52 10.83
N VAL A 227 -3.05 0.78 10.61
CA VAL A 227 -2.31 1.80 11.35
C VAL A 227 -3.27 2.56 12.25
N GLY A 228 -2.98 2.59 13.54
CA GLY A 228 -3.76 3.32 14.54
C GLY A 228 -4.98 2.58 15.08
N ALA A 229 -5.12 1.27 14.82
CA ALA A 229 -6.10 0.42 15.52
C ALA A 229 -5.60 -0.03 16.91
N THR A 230 -4.30 0.04 17.13
CA THR A 230 -3.56 -0.55 18.26
C THR A 230 -2.39 0.38 18.63
N PRO A 231 -1.80 0.25 19.83
CA PRO A 231 -0.83 1.22 20.35
C PRO A 231 0.59 1.06 19.77
N GLU A 232 0.81 0.23 18.76
CA GLU A 232 2.16 0.05 18.22
C GLU A 232 2.69 1.32 17.58
N THR A 233 3.98 1.54 17.83
CA THR A 233 4.73 2.69 17.34
C THR A 233 5.07 2.52 15.87
N ASP A 234 5.42 3.61 15.20
CA ASP A 234 5.90 3.49 13.80
C ASP A 234 7.20 2.69 13.70
N LYS A 235 8.00 2.66 14.77
CA LYS A 235 9.17 1.79 14.93
C LYS A 235 8.81 0.32 14.86
N ASP A 236 7.78 -0.14 15.55
CA ASP A 236 7.36 -1.54 15.52
C ASP A 236 6.88 -1.94 14.12
N ILE A 237 6.08 -1.07 13.50
CA ILE A 237 5.56 -1.26 12.14
C ILE A 237 6.70 -1.34 11.13
N LEU A 238 7.64 -0.39 11.15
CA LEU A 238 8.75 -0.33 10.19
C LEU A 238 9.77 -1.45 10.42
N ARG A 239 9.98 -1.91 11.65
CA ARG A 239 10.80 -3.09 11.95
C ARG A 239 10.21 -4.34 11.33
N LEU A 240 8.91 -4.57 11.53
CA LEU A 240 8.23 -5.71 10.90
C LEU A 240 8.29 -5.63 9.37
N SER A 241 8.03 -4.45 8.79
CA SER A 241 8.17 -4.24 7.35
C SER A 241 9.57 -4.55 6.83
N SER A 242 10.62 -4.10 7.54
CA SER A 242 12.01 -4.38 7.16
C SER A 242 12.32 -5.88 7.17
N VAL A 243 11.90 -6.60 8.20
CA VAL A 243 12.04 -8.07 8.29
C VAL A 243 11.29 -8.77 7.15
N LEU A 244 10.11 -8.26 6.78
CA LEU A 244 9.34 -8.80 5.66
C LEU A 244 10.04 -8.60 4.32
N TYR A 245 10.65 -7.43 4.08
CA TYR A 245 11.39 -7.16 2.84
C TYR A 245 12.72 -7.91 2.72
N GLN A 246 13.31 -8.38 3.83
CA GLN A 246 14.44 -9.31 3.76
C GLN A 246 14.06 -10.65 3.13
N ARG A 247 12.76 -10.98 3.06
CA ARG A 247 12.27 -12.15 2.32
C ARG A 247 12.20 -11.81 0.83
N PRO A 248 12.92 -12.53 -0.06
CA PRO A 248 13.12 -12.13 -1.46
C PRO A 248 11.83 -12.01 -2.29
N THR A 249 10.73 -12.59 -1.83
CA THR A 249 9.44 -12.63 -2.54
C THR A 249 8.50 -11.50 -2.14
N MET A 250 8.79 -10.79 -1.04
CA MET A 250 7.97 -9.69 -0.56
C MET A 250 8.22 -8.43 -1.40
N LYS A 251 7.21 -8.04 -2.19
CA LYS A 251 7.29 -6.88 -3.08
C LYS A 251 6.75 -5.61 -2.46
N ARG A 252 5.76 -5.72 -1.57
CA ARG A 252 5.08 -4.55 -1.00
C ARG A 252 4.35 -4.85 0.31
N VAL A 253 4.55 -3.97 1.28
CA VAL A 253 3.72 -3.82 2.47
C VAL A 253 2.79 -2.62 2.24
N TYR A 254 1.50 -2.83 2.47
CA TYR A 254 0.48 -1.77 2.43
C TYR A 254 0.14 -1.33 3.84
N TYR A 255 0.04 -0.02 4.05
CA TYR A 255 -0.41 0.59 5.29
C TYR A 255 -1.81 1.16 5.06
N SER A 256 -2.74 0.87 5.96
CA SER A 256 -4.11 1.35 5.91
C SER A 256 -4.44 2.02 7.23
N GLY A 257 -4.75 3.32 7.21
CA GLY A 257 -5.25 4.01 8.39
C GLY A 257 -6.53 3.35 8.89
N TYR A 258 -6.59 3.09 10.19
CA TYR A 258 -7.76 2.49 10.83
C TYR A 258 -9.02 3.34 10.58
N VAL A 259 -10.05 2.71 10.03
CA VAL A 259 -11.37 3.30 9.83
C VAL A 259 -12.29 2.78 10.92
N SER A 260 -12.86 3.70 11.72
CA SER A 260 -13.75 3.36 12.83
C SER A 260 -15.11 2.90 12.33
N VAL A 261 -15.23 1.61 12.01
CA VAL A 261 -16.46 0.98 11.50
C VAL A 261 -17.32 0.36 12.60
N ASN A 262 -16.73 0.04 13.74
CA ASN A 262 -17.37 -0.57 14.90
C ASN A 262 -17.18 0.31 16.13
N THR A 263 -17.74 1.52 16.10
CA THR A 263 -17.51 2.59 17.12
C THR A 263 -17.87 2.20 18.55
N TYR A 264 -18.67 1.15 18.72
CA TYR A 264 -19.11 0.62 20.01
C TYR A 264 -18.15 -0.44 20.61
N ASP A 265 -17.18 -0.95 19.86
CA ASP A 265 -16.21 -1.94 20.35
C ASP A 265 -15.06 -1.24 21.10
N LYS A 266 -15.04 -1.38 22.42
CA LYS A 266 -14.09 -0.70 23.32
C LYS A 266 -12.64 -1.19 23.18
N ARG A 267 -12.40 -2.29 22.47
CA ARG A 267 -11.04 -2.78 22.21
C ARG A 267 -10.27 -1.89 21.22
N LEU A 268 -11.00 -1.07 20.47
CA LEU A 268 -10.43 -0.18 19.46
C LEU A 268 -10.45 1.27 19.92
N PRO A 269 -9.49 2.10 19.47
CA PRO A 269 -9.47 3.51 19.79
C PRO A 269 -10.65 4.23 19.14
N ALA A 270 -11.23 5.17 19.88
CA ALA A 270 -12.27 6.07 19.38
C ALA A 270 -11.65 7.16 18.47
N LEU A 271 -11.32 6.80 17.24
CA LEU A 271 -10.83 7.76 16.24
C LEU A 271 -12.01 8.39 15.48
N LYS A 272 -12.06 9.73 15.44
CA LYS A 272 -13.02 10.47 14.60
C LYS A 272 -12.74 10.32 13.10
N GLN A 273 -11.47 10.20 12.73
CA GLN A 273 -11.03 10.07 11.34
C GLN A 273 -9.83 9.14 11.24
N PRO A 274 -9.66 8.44 10.10
CA PRO A 274 -8.47 7.62 9.87
C PRO A 274 -7.19 8.47 9.94
N PRO A 275 -6.07 7.94 10.45
CA PRO A 275 -4.82 8.68 10.59
C PRO A 275 -4.06 8.78 9.25
N LEU A 276 -4.67 9.44 8.25
CA LEU A 276 -4.16 9.51 6.87
C LEU A 276 -2.76 10.13 6.76
N VAL A 277 -2.43 11.09 7.61
CA VAL A 277 -1.07 11.69 7.64
C VAL A 277 -0.04 10.66 8.10
N ARG A 278 -0.34 9.90 9.15
CA ARG A 278 0.53 8.82 9.66
C ARG A 278 0.69 7.71 8.62
N GLU A 279 -0.41 7.31 7.97
CA GLU A 279 -0.38 6.35 6.85
C GLU A 279 0.58 6.82 5.73
N ASN A 280 0.46 8.09 5.31
CA ASN A 280 1.35 8.66 4.29
C ASN A 280 2.82 8.68 4.75
N ARG A 281 3.08 9.04 6.01
CA ARG A 281 4.44 9.02 6.59
C ARG A 281 5.05 7.62 6.58
N LEU A 282 4.28 6.58 6.89
CA LEU A 282 4.73 5.20 6.81
C LEU A 282 5.08 4.81 5.37
N TYR A 283 4.26 5.19 4.37
CA TYR A 283 4.61 4.97 2.96
C TYR A 283 5.90 5.72 2.54
N GLN A 284 6.11 6.94 3.04
CA GLN A 284 7.33 7.68 2.78
C GLN A 284 8.55 7.01 3.42
N ALA A 285 8.43 6.54 4.65
CA ALA A 285 9.49 5.81 5.36
C ALA A 285 9.80 4.47 4.68
N ASP A 286 8.77 3.70 4.31
CA ASP A 286 8.89 2.46 3.51
C ASP A 286 9.67 2.68 2.21
N TRP A 287 9.38 3.79 1.52
CA TRP A 287 10.09 4.17 0.30
C TRP A 287 11.59 4.44 0.56
N LEU A 288 11.94 5.05 1.69
CA LEU A 288 13.34 5.25 2.08
C LEU A 288 14.06 3.93 2.35
N LEU A 289 13.41 3.00 3.05
CA LEU A 289 13.95 1.66 3.31
C LEU A 289 14.24 0.91 2.01
N ARG A 290 13.32 0.98 1.04
CA ARG A 290 13.41 0.19 -0.20
C ARG A 290 14.32 0.77 -1.27
N PHE A 291 14.38 2.09 -1.37
CA PHE A 291 15.01 2.74 -2.52
C PHE A 291 16.12 3.74 -2.16
N TYR A 292 16.24 4.14 -0.88
CA TYR A 292 17.24 5.11 -0.42
C TYR A 292 18.29 4.52 0.52
N GLN A 293 18.30 3.19 0.70
CA GLN A 293 19.28 2.48 1.54
C GLN A 293 19.23 2.89 3.02
N PHE A 294 18.12 3.45 3.49
CA PHE A 294 17.92 3.72 4.91
C PHE A 294 17.70 2.41 5.67
N LYS A 295 18.25 2.36 6.88
CA LYS A 295 17.91 1.36 7.91
C LYS A 295 16.77 1.89 8.78
N VAL A 296 16.05 0.97 9.44
CA VAL A 296 14.94 1.34 10.32
C VAL A 296 15.39 2.24 11.47
N ASP A 297 16.47 1.87 12.15
CA ASP A 297 16.98 2.61 13.32
C ASP A 297 17.50 4.02 12.98
N GLU A 298 17.72 4.31 11.69
CA GLU A 298 17.99 5.67 11.23
C GLU A 298 16.71 6.51 11.20
N ILE A 299 15.62 5.95 10.65
CA ILE A 299 14.35 6.67 10.49
C ILE A 299 13.64 6.84 11.84
N VAL A 300 13.59 5.79 12.65
CA VAL A 300 12.89 5.72 13.95
C VAL A 300 13.75 4.91 14.94
N ASN A 301 13.80 5.32 16.20
CA ASN A 301 14.63 4.68 17.24
C ASN A 301 14.01 4.81 18.63
N ASP A 302 14.71 4.42 19.70
CA ASP A 302 14.17 4.50 21.07
C ASP A 302 13.88 5.93 21.54
N ALA A 303 14.63 6.92 21.04
CA ALA A 303 14.37 8.32 21.35
C ALA A 303 13.25 8.92 20.48
N TYR A 304 13.07 8.41 19.25
CA TYR A 304 12.07 8.86 18.28
C TYR A 304 11.33 7.64 17.72
N PRO A 305 10.42 7.01 18.50
CA PRO A 305 9.75 5.78 18.08
C PRO A 305 8.67 6.01 17.02
N ASP A 306 8.12 7.23 16.93
CA ASP A 306 7.07 7.60 15.99
C ASP A 306 7.55 8.60 14.94
N LEU A 307 6.93 8.55 13.75
CA LEU A 307 7.23 9.46 12.66
C LEU A 307 6.65 10.84 12.91
N ASP A 308 7.41 11.85 12.50
CA ASP A 308 6.94 13.22 12.53
C ASP A 308 5.79 13.45 11.54
N LEU A 309 4.66 13.98 12.02
CA LEU A 309 3.49 14.22 11.18
C LEU A 309 3.60 15.50 10.35
N GLU A 310 4.40 16.48 10.76
CA GLU A 310 4.54 17.77 10.07
C GLU A 310 5.56 17.71 8.92
N VAL A 311 6.65 16.96 9.10
CA VAL A 311 7.72 16.85 8.10
C VAL A 311 7.88 15.42 7.58
N ASP A 312 8.32 15.28 6.33
CA ASP A 312 8.57 13.96 5.75
C ASP A 312 9.75 13.25 6.45
N PRO A 313 9.79 11.90 6.48
CA PRO A 313 10.80 11.15 7.24
C PRO A 313 12.25 11.45 6.83
N LYS A 314 12.49 11.80 5.56
CA LYS A 314 13.83 12.13 5.07
C LYS A 314 14.29 13.48 5.61
N LEU A 315 13.41 14.48 5.59
CA LEU A 315 13.67 15.77 6.22
C LEU A 315 13.82 15.63 7.74
N SER A 316 12.95 14.85 8.40
CA SER A 316 13.04 14.58 9.84
C SER A 316 14.41 13.99 10.22
N TRP A 317 14.88 12.99 9.47
CA TRP A 317 16.22 12.43 9.65
C TRP A 317 17.32 13.47 9.48
N ALA A 318 17.26 14.29 8.41
CA ALA A 318 18.28 15.28 8.11
C ALA A 318 18.38 16.39 9.18
N LEU A 319 17.24 16.77 9.77
CA LEU A 319 17.19 17.74 10.87
C LEU A 319 17.77 17.18 12.18
N ARG A 320 17.70 15.86 12.38
CA ARG A 320 18.30 15.17 13.55
C ARG A 320 19.80 14.90 13.39
N HIS A 321 20.32 14.96 12.15
CA HIS A 321 21.72 14.69 11.83
C HIS A 321 22.39 15.87 11.10
N PRO A 322 22.40 17.08 11.68
CA PRO A 322 22.99 18.26 11.05
C PRO A 322 24.49 18.10 10.74
N GLU A 323 25.19 17.25 11.49
CA GLU A 323 26.62 16.93 11.30
C GLU A 323 26.93 16.27 9.96
N GLN A 324 25.93 15.70 9.27
CA GLN A 324 26.08 15.10 7.94
C GLN A 324 26.05 16.15 6.81
N PHE A 325 25.79 17.42 7.15
CA PHE A 325 25.57 18.50 6.19
C PHE A 325 26.56 19.65 6.43
N PRO A 326 26.81 20.52 5.42
CA PRO A 326 26.31 20.44 4.04
C PRO A 326 27.04 19.37 3.21
N VAL A 327 26.31 18.75 2.30
CA VAL A 327 26.84 17.77 1.35
C VAL A 327 27.34 18.49 0.09
N ASP A 328 28.63 18.38 -0.23
CA ASP A 328 29.16 18.87 -1.50
C ASP A 328 28.72 17.95 -2.65
N VAL A 329 27.78 18.42 -3.47
CA VAL A 329 27.19 17.62 -4.57
C VAL A 329 28.22 17.17 -5.61
N ASN A 330 29.34 17.90 -5.74
CA ASN A 330 30.38 17.60 -6.71
C ASN A 330 31.37 16.54 -6.20
N LYS A 331 31.36 16.23 -4.88
CA LYS A 331 32.30 15.28 -4.27
C LYS A 331 31.64 14.09 -3.59
N ALA A 332 30.49 14.31 -2.95
CA ALA A 332 29.79 13.31 -2.14
C ALA A 332 29.52 12.01 -2.90
N ASP A 333 29.54 10.88 -2.22
CA ASP A 333 29.16 9.62 -2.84
C ASP A 333 27.64 9.55 -3.12
N TYR A 334 27.23 8.46 -3.77
CA TYR A 334 25.83 8.26 -4.10
C TYR A 334 24.94 8.12 -2.87
N GLU A 335 25.42 7.44 -1.82
CA GLU A 335 24.63 7.18 -0.62
C GLU A 335 24.35 8.48 0.15
N LEU A 336 25.34 9.34 0.33
CA LEU A 336 25.19 10.61 1.01
C LEU A 336 24.26 11.56 0.23
N LEU A 337 24.32 11.56 -1.11
CA LEU A 337 23.33 12.29 -1.94
C LEU A 337 21.90 11.78 -1.74
N LEU A 338 21.72 10.47 -1.52
CA LEU A 338 20.41 9.91 -1.18
C LEU A 338 19.92 10.36 0.20
N ARG A 339 20.77 10.88 1.08
CA ARG A 339 20.34 11.40 2.40
C ARG A 339 19.79 12.84 2.33
N VAL A 340 20.18 13.62 1.32
CA VAL A 340 19.80 15.03 1.17
C VAL A 340 18.30 15.22 0.87
N PRO A 341 17.54 15.97 1.69
CA PRO A 341 16.16 16.33 1.40
C PRO A 341 16.02 17.07 0.06
N GLY A 342 15.07 16.65 -0.78
CA GLY A 342 14.84 17.23 -2.12
C GLY A 342 15.65 16.61 -3.26
N ILE A 343 16.60 15.70 -2.98
CA ILE A 343 17.27 14.86 -3.97
C ILE A 343 16.62 13.47 -3.98
N GLY A 344 16.11 13.05 -5.15
CA GLY A 344 15.56 11.70 -5.35
C GLY A 344 16.55 10.71 -5.97
N VAL A 345 16.21 9.42 -6.00
CA VAL A 345 17.05 8.34 -6.58
C VAL A 345 17.54 8.64 -7.99
N LYS A 346 16.63 9.08 -8.88
CA LYS A 346 16.95 9.45 -10.27
C LYS A 346 17.89 10.66 -10.31
N SER A 347 17.57 11.71 -9.56
CA SER A 347 18.39 12.92 -9.49
C SER A 347 19.79 12.65 -8.91
N ALA A 348 19.91 11.82 -7.87
CA ALA A 348 21.21 11.42 -7.30
C ALA A 348 22.08 10.70 -8.34
N LYS A 349 21.51 9.78 -9.13
CA LYS A 349 22.23 9.13 -10.23
C LYS A 349 22.69 10.13 -11.28
N LEU A 350 21.82 11.07 -11.65
CA LEU A 350 22.14 12.12 -12.60
C LEU A 350 23.27 13.04 -12.10
N ILE A 351 23.29 13.41 -10.82
CA ILE A 351 24.40 14.17 -10.20
C ILE A 351 25.72 13.43 -10.39
N ILE A 352 25.78 12.15 -10.03
CA ILE A 352 26.99 11.32 -10.15
C ILE A 352 27.49 11.25 -11.58
N THR A 353 26.59 11.12 -12.56
CA THR A 353 26.97 11.07 -13.98
C THR A 353 27.38 12.44 -14.51
N SER A 354 26.63 13.50 -14.19
CA SER A 354 26.82 14.83 -14.78
C SER A 354 28.08 15.52 -14.26
N ARG A 355 28.44 15.31 -12.98
CA ARG A 355 29.64 15.94 -12.40
C ARG A 355 30.97 15.49 -13.02
N ARG A 356 30.95 14.41 -13.81
CA ARG A 356 32.10 13.95 -14.60
C ARG A 356 32.41 14.87 -15.78
N TYR A 357 31.41 15.59 -16.28
CA TYR A 357 31.52 16.47 -17.45
C TYR A 357 31.67 17.95 -17.07
N GLY A 358 31.57 18.29 -15.79
CA GLY A 358 31.73 19.66 -15.30
C GLY A 358 31.19 19.81 -13.89
N LYS A 359 31.60 20.87 -13.21
CA LYS A 359 31.06 21.20 -11.88
C LYS A 359 29.58 21.58 -12.00
N LEU A 360 28.76 21.00 -11.13
CA LEU A 360 27.33 21.29 -11.04
C LEU A 360 27.12 22.49 -10.13
N GLY A 361 26.43 23.51 -10.64
CA GLY A 361 25.91 24.64 -9.88
C GLY A 361 24.39 24.51 -9.64
N SER A 362 23.83 25.49 -8.95
CA SER A 362 22.41 25.62 -8.62
C SER A 362 21.48 25.50 -9.84
N TYR A 363 21.88 26.09 -10.97
CA TYR A 363 21.12 26.04 -12.22
C TYR A 363 21.01 24.62 -12.78
N GLN A 364 22.14 23.89 -12.83
CA GLN A 364 22.17 22.50 -13.30
C GLN A 364 21.39 21.59 -12.35
N LEU A 365 21.53 21.79 -11.03
CA LEU A 365 20.79 21.02 -10.02
C LEU A 365 19.26 21.18 -10.18
N LYS A 366 18.78 22.39 -10.44
CA LYS A 366 17.36 22.64 -10.73
C LYS A 366 16.91 21.93 -12.04
N LYS A 367 17.74 21.96 -13.09
CA LYS A 367 17.46 21.25 -14.36
C LYS A 367 17.42 19.73 -14.20
N ILE A 368 18.23 19.16 -13.31
CA ILE A 368 18.21 17.73 -12.96
C ILE A 368 16.90 17.34 -12.23
N GLY A 369 16.12 18.33 -11.77
CA GLY A 369 14.85 18.10 -11.07
C GLY A 369 14.98 18.05 -9.55
N ILE A 370 16.08 18.59 -8.98
CA ILE A 370 16.25 18.68 -7.54
C ILE A 370 15.31 19.75 -6.97
N VAL A 371 14.65 19.44 -5.87
CA VAL A 371 13.76 20.37 -5.18
C VAL A 371 14.61 21.36 -4.35
N MET A 372 15.13 22.38 -5.02
CA MET A 372 16.05 23.36 -4.43
C MET A 372 15.47 24.06 -3.19
N LYS A 373 14.15 24.27 -3.13
CA LYS A 373 13.46 24.82 -1.95
C LYS A 373 13.79 24.05 -0.66
N LYS A 374 14.01 22.73 -0.75
CA LYS A 374 14.44 21.87 0.37
C LYS A 374 15.96 21.71 0.39
N ALA A 375 16.55 21.33 -0.75
CA ALA A 375 17.94 20.88 -0.81
C ALA A 375 18.96 21.97 -0.45
N GLN A 376 18.66 23.25 -0.73
CA GLN A 376 19.59 24.37 -0.52
C GLN A 376 20.12 24.51 0.92
N TYR A 377 19.39 24.03 1.93
CA TYR A 377 19.81 24.09 3.32
C TYR A 377 20.78 22.96 3.72
N PHE A 378 20.95 21.96 2.85
CA PHE A 378 21.65 20.70 3.12
C PHE A 378 22.80 20.44 2.15
N ILE A 379 23.02 21.28 1.14
CA ILE A 379 24.06 21.07 0.11
C ILE A 379 24.95 22.27 -0.07
N THR A 380 26.12 22.04 -0.66
CA THR A 380 26.97 23.07 -1.25
C THR A 380 27.34 22.71 -2.68
N CYS A 381 27.51 23.73 -3.53
CA CYS A 381 27.95 23.58 -4.91
C CYS A 381 28.89 24.73 -5.36
N ASN A 382 29.70 25.25 -4.44
CA ASN A 382 30.60 26.41 -4.55
C ASN A 382 29.90 27.79 -4.67
N GLU A 383 28.80 27.89 -5.40
CA GLU A 383 28.11 29.18 -5.67
C GLU A 383 26.90 29.46 -4.76
N LEU A 384 26.47 28.49 -3.95
CA LEU A 384 25.32 28.65 -3.06
C LEU A 384 25.69 29.56 -1.88
N THR A 385 24.99 30.68 -1.78
CA THR A 385 25.13 31.67 -0.69
C THR A 385 24.11 31.49 0.43
N VAL A 386 23.21 30.50 0.29
CA VAL A 386 22.17 30.21 1.28
C VAL A 386 22.81 29.64 2.54
N ARG A 387 22.42 30.17 3.71
CA ARG A 387 22.85 29.64 4.99
C ARG A 387 22.37 28.20 5.17
N THR A 388 23.29 27.32 5.50
CA THR A 388 23.07 25.89 5.69
C THR A 388 22.42 25.60 7.05
N VAL A 389 21.98 24.36 7.25
CA VAL A 389 21.37 23.91 8.51
C VAL A 389 22.27 24.15 9.74
N ASN A 390 23.60 24.08 9.56
CA ASN A 390 24.56 24.34 10.65
C ASN A 390 24.66 25.82 11.01
N GLU A 391 24.40 26.72 10.06
CA GLU A 391 24.45 28.17 10.28
C GLU A 391 23.12 28.74 10.80
N MET A 392 21.99 28.07 10.53
CA MET A 392 20.65 28.53 10.91
C MET A 392 20.03 27.80 12.10
N THR A 393 20.59 26.64 12.50
CA THR A 393 20.00 25.60 13.36
C THR A 393 18.89 24.77 12.70
N PRO A 394 18.75 23.47 13.08
CA PRO A 394 17.67 22.61 12.57
C PRO A 394 16.25 23.15 12.79
N GLN A 395 15.99 23.78 13.94
CA GLN A 395 14.66 24.30 14.28
C GLN A 395 14.25 25.45 13.35
N THR A 396 15.19 26.32 12.97
CA THR A 396 14.91 27.40 12.01
C THR A 396 14.64 26.84 10.62
N VAL A 397 15.45 25.87 10.16
CA VAL A 397 15.22 25.21 8.85
C VAL A 397 13.87 24.50 8.83
N ARG A 398 13.49 23.81 9.93
CA ARG A 398 12.16 23.20 10.07
C ARG A 398 11.05 24.24 9.85
N LYS A 399 11.10 25.38 10.54
CA LYS A 399 10.09 26.45 10.41
C LYS A 399 9.97 27.01 8.99
N LEU A 400 11.06 27.06 8.24
CA LEU A 400 11.07 27.53 6.84
C LEU A 400 10.49 26.51 5.85
N LEU A 401 10.59 25.22 6.16
CA LEU A 401 10.16 24.12 5.29
C LEU A 401 8.78 23.57 5.62
N VAL A 402 8.34 23.70 6.87
CA VAL A 402 6.96 23.43 7.27
C VAL A 402 6.10 24.59 6.76
N PRO A 403 4.99 24.30 6.04
CA PRO A 403 4.06 25.35 5.64
C PRO A 403 3.57 26.10 6.88
N SER A 404 3.87 27.40 6.98
CA SER A 404 3.21 28.28 7.95
C SER A 404 1.71 28.22 7.69
N GLY A 405 0.92 27.87 8.71
CA GLY A 405 -0.50 27.56 8.65
C GLY A 405 -1.45 28.68 8.20
N LYS A 406 -1.16 29.38 7.09
CA LYS A 406 -2.22 29.98 6.29
C LYS A 406 -2.85 28.85 5.49
N LYS A 407 -3.89 28.25 6.06
CA LYS A 407 -4.99 27.76 5.24
C LYS A 407 -5.44 28.98 4.42
N ASN A 408 -4.98 29.09 3.17
CA ASN A 408 -5.86 29.66 2.17
C ASN A 408 -7.01 28.65 2.13
N LEU A 409 -8.03 28.88 2.95
CA LEU A 409 -9.35 28.38 2.64
C LEU A 409 -9.61 28.89 1.24
N ASP A 410 -9.62 27.97 0.27
CA ASP A 410 -10.27 28.27 -0.99
C ASP A 410 -11.71 28.63 -0.60
N ASP A 411 -12.20 29.81 -0.99
CA ASP A 411 -13.57 30.24 -0.71
C ASP A 411 -14.62 29.25 -1.28
N ARG A 412 -14.18 28.25 -2.05
CA ARG A 412 -14.97 27.14 -2.59
C ARG A 412 -14.88 25.84 -1.79
N GLN A 413 -14.04 25.77 -0.76
CA GLN A 413 -13.89 24.60 0.09
C GLN A 413 -14.95 24.66 1.20
N LEU A 414 -15.96 23.80 1.11
CA LEU A 414 -17.02 23.70 2.11
C LEU A 414 -16.44 23.42 3.51
N LEU A 415 -16.61 24.40 4.40
CA LEU A 415 -16.47 24.22 5.84
C LEU A 415 -17.71 23.50 6.34
N LEU A 416 -17.58 22.22 6.66
CA LEU A 416 -18.63 21.47 7.32
C LEU A 416 -18.66 21.86 8.80
N ASN A 417 -19.47 22.88 9.11
CA ASN A 417 -19.89 23.18 10.47
C ASN A 417 -21.12 22.33 10.79
N PHE A 418 -20.94 21.23 11.51
CA PHE A 418 -22.06 20.56 12.15
C PHE A 418 -22.30 21.27 13.48
N VAL A 419 -23.37 22.05 13.54
CA VAL A 419 -23.97 22.53 14.79
C VAL A 419 -24.95 21.44 15.20
N ASP A 420 -24.79 20.94 16.43
CA ASP A 420 -25.72 19.99 17.04
C ASP A 420 -27.05 20.70 17.34
N GLU A 421 -28.15 20.18 16.78
CA GLU A 421 -29.49 20.20 17.39
C GLU A 421 -30.09 18.79 17.31
#